data_AF-A0A1F6V7S8-F1
#
_entry.id   AF-A0A1F6V7S8-F1
#
_cell.length_a   1.000
_cell.length_b   1.000
_cell.length_c   1.000
_cell.angle_alpha   90.00
_cell.angle_beta   90.00
_cell.angle_gamma   90.00
#
_symmetry.space_group_name_H-M   'P 1'
#
loop_
_entity.id
_entity.type
_entity.pdbx_description
1 polymer ?
#
loop_
_entity_poly.entity_id
_entity_poly.type
_entity_poly.pdbx_seq_one_letter_code
_entity_poly.pdbx_strand_id
1 'polypeptide(L)'
;MQEDPIKVLYTPSQELRYELSEDEISRKRFAAVVKIYKEIQSLVPDIPISFVLYGSLAKGKILDEETAKVTDIDLEIFYDGEAADKSDNFRYLTEDAVINRFKKVKDDLKQKDIQFDISPIDGQSIDGAIFMLEFNERHIDSEMFDAKKGIENAKFRIAMLFGLSIGEALKKYRNEFLKKLSDMEDSEEAERIWDKIKGCVEEIERKGEIPDKARHQFPQTLQDASRFYELN
;
A
#
# COMPACT_ATOMS: atom_id res chain seq x y z
N MET A 1 -6.67 -26.67 -19.70
CA MET A 1 -5.81 -26.30 -18.56
C MET A 1 -5.01 -25.09 -18.99
N GLN A 2 -5.29 -23.91 -18.43
CA GLN A 2 -4.33 -22.81 -18.50
C GLN A 2 -3.24 -23.14 -17.48
N GLU A 3 -1.99 -23.19 -17.92
CA GLU A 3 -0.86 -23.27 -16.99
C GLU A 3 -0.82 -21.98 -16.18
N ASP A 4 -0.72 -22.09 -14.85
CA ASP A 4 -0.52 -20.93 -14.00
C ASP A 4 0.75 -20.20 -14.45
N PRO A 5 0.70 -18.88 -14.64
CA PRO A 5 1.85 -18.13 -15.11
C PRO A 5 3.02 -18.35 -14.14
N ILE A 6 4.20 -18.65 -14.68
CA ILE A 6 5.43 -18.84 -13.91
C ILE A 6 5.66 -17.57 -13.07
N LYS A 7 5.47 -17.70 -11.76
CA LYS A 7 5.75 -16.60 -10.83
C LYS A 7 7.26 -16.42 -10.76
N VAL A 8 7.76 -15.33 -11.33
CA VAL A 8 9.19 -14.99 -11.26
C VAL A 8 9.55 -14.71 -9.80
N LEU A 9 10.26 -15.66 -9.19
CA LEU A 9 10.82 -15.50 -7.85
C LEU A 9 11.80 -14.34 -7.83
N TYR A 10 11.75 -13.54 -6.77
CA TYR A 10 12.74 -12.51 -6.51
C TYR A 10 13.00 -12.43 -5.02
N THR A 11 14.20 -11.98 -4.68
CA THR A 11 14.59 -11.65 -3.32
C THR A 11 14.40 -10.14 -3.14
N PRO A 12 13.57 -9.69 -2.19
CA PRO A 12 13.47 -8.28 -1.86
C PRO A 12 14.82 -7.69 -1.42
N SER A 13 14.96 -6.36 -1.51
CA SER A 13 16.12 -5.64 -0.99
C SER A 13 16.54 -6.12 0.39
N GLN A 14 17.84 -6.39 0.54
CA GLN A 14 18.46 -6.76 1.80
C GLN A 14 18.88 -5.54 2.63
N GLU A 15 18.91 -4.35 2.01
CA GLU A 15 19.45 -3.13 2.63
C GLU A 15 18.34 -2.16 3.05
N LEU A 16 17.29 -2.00 2.24
CA LEU A 16 16.22 -1.03 2.46
C LEU A 16 14.85 -1.69 2.57
N ARG A 17 13.95 -1.07 3.35
CA ARG A 17 12.52 -1.44 3.38
C ARG A 17 11.91 -1.21 2.00
N TYR A 18 12.12 0.01 1.48
CA TYR A 18 11.74 0.41 0.14
C TYR A 18 12.97 0.71 -0.69
N GLU A 19 13.11 -0.02 -1.79
CA GLU A 19 14.16 0.22 -2.77
C GLU A 19 13.51 0.23 -4.15
N LEU A 20 13.67 1.33 -4.86
CA LEU A 20 13.32 1.37 -6.28
C LEU A 20 14.44 0.65 -7.02
N SER A 21 14.09 -0.33 -7.87
CA SER A 21 15.09 -1.05 -8.65
C SER A 21 15.90 -0.09 -9.53
N GLU A 22 17.19 -0.38 -9.67
CA GLU A 22 18.11 0.42 -10.46
C GLU A 22 18.00 0.19 -11.96
N ASP A 23 17.34 -0.89 -12.38
CA ASP A 23 17.20 -1.24 -13.79
C ASP A 23 16.30 -0.25 -14.54
N GLU A 24 16.59 -0.08 -15.83
CA GLU A 24 15.91 0.91 -16.67
C GLU A 24 14.40 0.63 -16.82
N ILE A 25 13.99 -0.65 -16.83
CA ILE A 25 12.60 -1.05 -17.02
C ILE A 25 11.77 -0.65 -15.80
N SER A 26 12.24 -1.00 -14.61
CA SER A 26 11.60 -0.63 -13.34
C SER A 26 11.55 0.88 -13.15
N ARG A 27 12.63 1.60 -13.49
CA ARG A 27 12.63 3.08 -13.46
C ARG A 27 11.61 3.69 -14.41
N LYS A 28 11.48 3.16 -15.63
CA LYS A 28 10.45 3.58 -16.59
C LYS A 28 9.04 3.31 -16.07
N ARG A 29 8.80 2.15 -15.47
CA ARG A 29 7.52 1.79 -14.83
C ARG A 29 7.17 2.74 -13.70
N PHE A 30 8.09 2.97 -12.76
CA PHE A 30 7.88 3.91 -11.66
C PHE A 30 7.61 5.34 -12.17
N ALA A 31 8.39 5.81 -13.15
CA ALA A 31 8.16 7.13 -13.76
C ALA A 31 6.78 7.26 -14.42
N ALA A 32 6.29 6.19 -15.06
CA ALA A 32 4.94 6.15 -15.62
C ALA A 32 3.87 6.19 -14.53
N VAL A 33 4.03 5.45 -13.43
CA VAL A 33 3.12 5.52 -12.28
C VAL A 33 3.06 6.94 -11.71
N VAL A 34 4.21 7.59 -11.48
CA VAL A 34 4.27 8.99 -11.01
C VAL A 34 3.60 9.95 -11.98
N LYS A 35 3.81 9.77 -13.29
CA LYS A 35 3.15 10.57 -14.32
C LYS A 35 1.63 10.42 -14.27
N ILE A 36 1.15 9.19 -14.18
CA ILE A 36 -0.29 8.87 -14.12
C ILE A 36 -0.93 9.42 -12.86
N TYR A 37 -0.27 9.27 -11.71
CA TYR A 37 -0.69 9.91 -10.46
C TYR A 37 -0.90 11.42 -10.66
N LYS A 38 0.08 12.13 -11.23
CA LYS A 38 -0.03 13.59 -11.48
C LYS A 38 -1.16 13.93 -12.45
N GLU A 39 -1.38 13.13 -13.48
CA GLU A 39 -2.46 13.31 -14.45
C GLU A 39 -3.86 13.04 -13.88
N ILE A 40 -3.98 12.20 -12.85
CA ILE A 40 -5.25 11.94 -12.17
C ILE A 40 -5.48 13.02 -11.10
N GLN A 41 -4.46 13.33 -10.31
CA GLN A 41 -4.54 14.40 -9.32
C GLN A 41 -4.91 15.75 -9.95
N SER A 42 -4.50 16.02 -11.20
CA SER A 42 -4.89 17.24 -11.91
C SER A 42 -6.36 17.28 -12.35
N LEU A 43 -7.05 16.13 -12.45
CA LEU A 43 -8.48 16.08 -12.71
C LEU A 43 -9.32 16.35 -11.46
N VAL A 44 -8.78 16.01 -10.29
CA VAL A 44 -9.44 16.15 -9.00
C VAL A 44 -8.55 16.95 -8.03
N PRO A 45 -8.22 18.21 -8.36
CA PRO A 45 -7.22 18.99 -7.63
C PRO A 45 -7.58 19.24 -6.16
N ASP A 46 -8.84 19.12 -5.81
CA ASP A 46 -9.42 19.30 -4.48
C ASP A 46 -9.59 17.99 -3.70
N ILE A 47 -9.29 16.84 -4.30
CA ILE A 47 -9.32 15.52 -3.64
C ILE A 47 -7.89 14.99 -3.57
N PRO A 48 -7.24 15.02 -2.39
CA PRO A 48 -5.95 14.35 -2.22
C PRO A 48 -6.01 12.88 -2.61
N ILE A 49 -5.04 12.42 -3.40
CA ILE A 49 -4.86 11.01 -3.79
C ILE A 49 -3.49 10.51 -3.33
N SER A 50 -3.41 9.22 -2.99
CA SER A 50 -2.17 8.49 -2.79
C SER A 50 -2.16 7.21 -3.63
N PHE A 51 -1.07 6.96 -4.35
CA PHE A 51 -0.80 5.68 -5.01
C PHE A 51 0.17 4.90 -4.14
N VAL A 52 -0.28 3.81 -3.52
CA VAL A 52 0.57 2.92 -2.72
C VAL A 52 1.14 1.84 -3.61
N LEU A 53 2.46 1.82 -3.71
CA LEU A 53 3.20 0.78 -4.41
C LEU A 53 3.43 -0.40 -3.49
N TYR A 54 3.15 -1.60 -3.99
CA TYR A 54 3.53 -2.83 -3.32
C TYR A 54 4.09 -3.85 -4.32
N GLY A 55 4.38 -5.06 -3.83
CA GLY A 55 4.95 -6.10 -4.67
C GLY A 55 6.36 -5.76 -5.15
N SER A 56 6.63 -6.06 -6.43
CA SER A 56 8.00 -6.07 -6.97
C SER A 56 8.64 -4.69 -7.12
N LEU A 57 7.86 -3.67 -7.51
CA LEU A 57 8.37 -2.31 -7.74
C LEU A 57 8.80 -1.60 -6.46
N ALA A 58 8.18 -1.92 -5.32
CA ALA A 58 8.52 -1.31 -4.03
C ALA A 58 9.70 -2.01 -3.31
N LYS A 59 10.19 -3.13 -3.86
CA LYS A 59 11.09 -4.06 -3.16
C LYS A 59 12.43 -4.30 -3.87
N GLY A 60 12.79 -3.47 -4.85
CA GLY A 60 14.09 -3.52 -5.54
C GLY A 60 14.24 -4.69 -6.50
N LYS A 61 13.14 -5.29 -7.00
CA LYS A 61 13.23 -6.39 -7.96
C LYS A 61 13.84 -5.87 -9.27
N ILE A 62 15.00 -6.42 -9.64
CA ILE A 62 15.62 -6.19 -10.94
C ILE A 62 14.81 -6.93 -12.01
N LEU A 63 14.41 -6.20 -13.04
CA LEU A 63 13.71 -6.73 -14.21
C LEU A 63 14.63 -6.74 -15.44
N ASP A 64 14.54 -7.81 -16.21
CA ASP A 64 15.01 -7.91 -17.58
C ASP A 64 13.84 -7.94 -18.56
N GLU A 65 14.11 -8.04 -19.86
CA GLU A 65 13.05 -8.00 -20.88
C GLU A 65 12.04 -9.16 -20.78
N GLU A 66 12.46 -10.33 -20.31
CA GLU A 66 11.59 -11.51 -20.22
C GLU A 66 10.75 -11.48 -18.94
N THR A 67 11.38 -11.19 -17.81
CA THR A 67 10.71 -11.09 -16.51
C THR A 67 9.76 -9.89 -16.45
N ALA A 68 10.06 -8.80 -17.17
CA ALA A 68 9.16 -7.65 -17.30
C ALA A 68 7.83 -8.03 -17.96
N LYS A 69 7.84 -8.88 -19.00
CA LYS A 69 6.63 -9.28 -19.75
C LYS A 69 5.62 -10.05 -18.90
N VAL A 70 6.06 -10.63 -17.79
CA VAL A 70 5.22 -11.45 -16.90
C VAL A 70 5.04 -10.85 -15.50
N THR A 71 5.73 -9.74 -15.20
CA THR A 71 5.60 -9.02 -13.93
C THR A 71 4.61 -7.88 -14.07
N ASP A 72 3.60 -7.88 -13.22
CA ASP A 72 2.59 -6.83 -13.04
C ASP A 72 3.14 -5.61 -12.28
N ILE A 73 2.31 -4.58 -12.23
CA ILE A 73 2.46 -3.44 -11.31
C ILE A 73 1.26 -3.53 -10.38
N ASP A 74 1.56 -3.65 -9.10
CA ASP A 74 0.57 -3.74 -8.04
C ASP A 74 0.42 -2.39 -7.33
N LEU A 75 -0.79 -1.85 -7.29
CA LEU A 75 -1.09 -0.53 -6.75
C LEU A 75 -2.37 -0.54 -5.91
N GLU A 76 -2.38 0.18 -4.81
CA GLU A 76 -3.62 0.56 -4.12
C GLU A 76 -3.76 2.07 -4.25
N ILE A 77 -4.90 2.55 -4.75
CA ILE A 77 -5.15 3.98 -4.91
C ILE A 77 -6.10 4.42 -3.80
N PHE A 78 -5.62 5.32 -2.94
CA PHE A 78 -6.43 5.94 -1.91
C PHE A 78 -6.82 7.36 -2.32
N TYR A 79 -8.04 7.76 -1.98
CA TYR A 79 -8.48 9.14 -2.07
C TYR A 79 -9.12 9.59 -0.75
N ASP A 80 -8.95 10.87 -0.42
CA ASP A 80 -9.60 11.46 0.75
C ASP A 80 -11.12 11.48 0.56
N GLY A 81 -11.82 10.62 1.31
CA GLY A 81 -13.27 10.49 1.25
C GLY A 81 -14.01 11.75 1.73
N GLU A 82 -13.48 12.40 2.77
CA GLU A 82 -14.07 13.63 3.33
C GLU A 82 -13.98 14.82 2.35
N ALA A 83 -12.93 14.83 1.53
CA ALA A 83 -12.78 15.80 0.45
C ALA A 83 -13.65 15.44 -0.76
N ALA A 84 -13.71 14.16 -1.12
CA ALA A 84 -14.51 13.66 -2.23
C ALA A 84 -16.00 13.97 -2.06
N ASP A 85 -16.55 13.82 -0.85
CA ASP A 85 -17.95 14.12 -0.53
C ASP A 85 -18.34 15.59 -0.79
N LYS A 86 -17.36 16.49 -0.85
CA LYS A 86 -17.55 17.94 -1.04
C LYS A 86 -17.14 18.40 -2.43
N SER A 87 -16.65 17.49 -3.28
CA SER A 87 -16.01 17.82 -4.55
C SER A 87 -16.94 17.53 -5.73
N ASP A 88 -17.17 18.54 -6.57
CA ASP A 88 -17.82 18.36 -7.88
C ASP A 88 -16.94 17.57 -8.86
N ASN A 89 -15.63 17.47 -8.58
CA ASN A 89 -14.67 16.78 -9.43
C ASN A 89 -14.61 15.27 -9.16
N PHE A 90 -15.19 14.76 -8.07
CA PHE A 90 -15.09 13.33 -7.72
C PHE A 90 -15.53 12.39 -8.86
N ARG A 91 -16.49 12.83 -9.69
CA ARG A 91 -16.92 12.11 -10.91
C ARG A 91 -15.80 11.79 -11.91
N TYR A 92 -14.65 12.45 -11.81
CA TYR A 92 -13.48 12.23 -12.67
C TYR A 92 -12.51 11.19 -12.11
N LEU A 93 -12.67 10.80 -10.84
CA LEU A 93 -11.91 9.72 -10.21
C LEU A 93 -12.67 8.41 -10.36
N THR A 94 -12.54 7.78 -11.53
CA THR A 94 -13.16 6.48 -11.83
C THR A 94 -12.10 5.45 -12.19
N GLU A 95 -12.41 4.17 -12.00
CA GLU A 95 -11.55 3.07 -12.48
C GLU A 95 -11.23 3.21 -13.97
N ASP A 96 -12.21 3.55 -14.80
CA ASP A 96 -12.01 3.79 -16.23
C ASP A 96 -11.03 4.93 -16.50
N ALA A 97 -11.08 6.02 -15.73
CA ALA A 97 -10.16 7.14 -15.88
C ALA A 97 -8.71 6.74 -15.56
N VAL A 98 -8.52 5.83 -14.58
CA VAL A 98 -7.22 5.24 -14.22
C VAL A 98 -6.76 4.25 -15.30
N ILE A 99 -7.61 3.28 -15.67
CA ILE A 99 -7.35 2.26 -16.69
C ILE A 99 -6.94 2.91 -18.01
N ASN A 100 -7.67 3.93 -18.46
CA ASN A 100 -7.40 4.58 -19.75
C ASN A 100 -6.05 5.32 -19.78
N ARG A 101 -5.55 5.79 -18.63
CA ARG A 101 -4.21 6.39 -18.55
C ARG A 101 -3.12 5.33 -18.59
N PHE A 102 -3.31 4.25 -17.85
CA PHE A 102 -2.39 3.12 -17.88
C PHE A 102 -2.32 2.44 -19.25
N LYS A 103 -3.46 2.30 -19.95
CA LYS A 103 -3.51 1.79 -21.33
C LYS A 103 -2.63 2.60 -22.29
N LYS A 104 -2.53 3.92 -22.12
CA LYS A 104 -1.71 4.79 -22.98
C LYS A 104 -0.20 4.57 -22.84
N VAL A 105 0.24 3.96 -21.75
CA VAL A 105 1.66 3.68 -21.49
C VAL A 105 1.99 2.19 -21.46
N LYS A 106 0.99 1.31 -21.57
CA LYS A 106 1.16 -0.15 -21.40
C LYS A 106 2.22 -0.73 -22.34
N ASP A 107 2.20 -0.31 -23.61
CA ASP A 107 3.14 -0.79 -24.63
C ASP A 107 4.57 -0.32 -24.33
N ASP A 108 4.73 0.93 -23.90
CA ASP A 108 6.03 1.49 -23.51
C ASP A 108 6.63 0.81 -22.27
N LEU A 109 5.78 0.25 -21.40
CA LEU A 109 6.17 -0.43 -20.17
C LEU A 109 6.47 -1.92 -20.34
N LYS A 110 6.33 -2.48 -21.56
CA LYS A 110 6.49 -3.91 -21.86
C LYS A 110 5.78 -4.80 -20.83
N GLN A 111 4.54 -4.45 -20.51
CA GLN A 111 3.87 -4.95 -19.30
C GLN A 111 2.67 -5.86 -19.61
N LYS A 112 2.52 -6.92 -18.79
CA LYS A 112 1.37 -7.83 -18.84
C LYS A 112 0.08 -7.12 -18.49
N ASP A 113 -0.07 -6.71 -17.23
CA ASP A 113 -1.27 -6.10 -16.65
C ASP A 113 -0.90 -5.23 -15.45
N ILE A 114 -1.83 -4.37 -15.06
CA ILE A 114 -1.73 -3.51 -13.88
C ILE A 114 -2.92 -3.87 -13.01
N GLN A 115 -2.64 -4.27 -11.78
CA GLN A 115 -3.66 -4.60 -10.80
C GLN A 115 -3.77 -3.44 -9.83
N PHE A 116 -4.97 -2.91 -9.67
CA PHE A 116 -5.21 -1.87 -8.70
C PHE A 116 -6.65 -1.90 -8.22
N ASP A 117 -6.82 -1.44 -6.98
CA ASP A 117 -8.11 -1.08 -6.40
C ASP A 117 -8.11 0.42 -6.06
N ILE A 118 -9.30 1.03 -6.09
CA ILE A 118 -9.50 2.42 -5.68
C ILE A 118 -10.39 2.43 -4.44
N SER A 119 -9.87 2.99 -3.36
CA SER A 119 -10.53 2.97 -2.06
C SER A 119 -10.58 4.36 -1.43
N PRO A 120 -11.70 4.74 -0.79
CA PRO A 120 -11.70 5.92 0.06
C PRO A 120 -10.81 5.69 1.30
N ILE A 121 -10.34 6.79 1.88
CA ILE A 121 -9.83 6.86 3.24
C ILE A 121 -10.44 8.04 3.98
N ASP A 122 -10.75 7.82 5.25
CA ASP A 122 -11.28 8.81 6.19
C ASP A 122 -10.69 8.59 7.60
N GLY A 123 -11.14 9.40 8.56
CA GLY A 123 -10.68 9.31 9.96
C GLY A 123 -11.02 8.00 10.68
N GLN A 124 -11.85 7.12 10.10
CA GLN A 124 -12.23 5.83 10.70
C GLN A 124 -11.59 4.63 9.98
N SER A 125 -10.99 4.84 8.82
CA SER A 125 -10.52 3.76 7.95
C SER A 125 -9.44 2.88 8.60
N ILE A 126 -8.51 3.47 9.35
CA ILE A 126 -7.46 2.72 10.05
C ILE A 126 -8.06 1.96 11.25
N ASP A 127 -8.87 2.62 12.07
CA ASP A 127 -9.57 2.00 13.20
C ASP A 127 -10.46 0.83 12.74
N GLY A 128 -11.20 1.01 11.64
CA GLY A 128 -12.05 0.00 11.06
C GLY A 128 -11.25 -1.21 10.57
N ALA A 129 -10.10 -1.01 9.93
CA ALA A 129 -9.24 -2.11 9.50
C ALA A 129 -8.70 -2.92 10.70
N ILE A 130 -8.30 -2.25 11.78
CA ILE A 130 -7.84 -2.90 13.02
C ILE A 130 -8.98 -3.66 13.69
N PHE A 131 -10.17 -3.03 13.81
CA PHE A 131 -11.35 -3.69 14.35
C PHE A 131 -11.69 -4.96 13.57
N MET A 132 -11.67 -4.90 12.23
CA MET A 132 -11.94 -6.07 11.39
C MET A 132 -10.90 -7.17 11.58
N LEU A 133 -9.62 -6.82 11.76
CA LEU A 133 -8.59 -7.80 12.09
C LEU A 133 -8.90 -8.48 13.43
N GLU A 134 -9.10 -7.72 14.50
CA GLU A 134 -9.36 -8.29 15.83
C GLU A 134 -10.66 -9.08 15.89
N PHE A 135 -11.69 -8.61 15.19
CA PHE A 135 -12.96 -9.31 15.08
C PHE A 135 -12.75 -10.68 14.44
N ASN A 136 -12.09 -10.74 13.28
CA ASN A 136 -11.87 -12.03 12.60
C ASN A 136 -10.92 -12.94 13.37
N GLU A 137 -9.90 -12.41 14.06
CA GLU A 137 -9.01 -13.18 14.95
C GLU A 137 -9.79 -13.91 16.05
N ARG A 138 -10.76 -13.23 16.68
CA ARG A 138 -11.61 -13.83 17.75
C ARG A 138 -12.56 -14.91 17.23
N HIS A 139 -12.84 -14.93 15.93
CA HIS A 139 -13.78 -15.87 15.30
C HIS A 139 -13.07 -16.88 14.39
N ILE A 140 -11.74 -17.02 14.47
CA ILE A 140 -10.99 -17.91 13.59
C ILE A 140 -11.41 -19.38 13.71
N ASP A 141 -11.85 -19.79 14.92
CA ASP A 141 -12.27 -21.15 15.23
C ASP A 141 -13.77 -21.40 14.98
N SER A 142 -14.56 -20.37 14.65
CA SER A 142 -16.01 -20.49 14.57
C SER A 142 -16.53 -21.14 13.28
N GLU A 143 -15.67 -21.83 12.53
CA GLU A 143 -15.93 -22.43 11.19
C GLU A 143 -16.57 -21.46 10.17
N MET A 144 -16.56 -20.15 10.44
CA MET A 144 -16.93 -19.15 9.46
C MET A 144 -15.84 -19.16 8.39
N PHE A 145 -16.13 -19.80 7.27
CA PHE A 145 -15.23 -19.99 6.12
C PHE A 145 -14.57 -18.68 5.65
N ASP A 146 -15.16 -17.53 5.98
CA ASP A 146 -14.62 -16.20 5.66
C ASP A 146 -13.68 -15.57 6.70
N ALA A 147 -13.53 -16.11 7.92
CA ALA A 147 -12.72 -15.46 8.95
C ALA A 147 -11.23 -15.35 8.56
N LYS A 148 -10.65 -16.43 8.00
CA LYS A 148 -9.25 -16.42 7.52
C LYS A 148 -9.05 -15.42 6.38
N LYS A 149 -9.98 -15.41 5.41
CA LYS A 149 -9.94 -14.45 4.29
C LYS A 149 -10.09 -13.01 4.80
N GLY A 150 -10.95 -12.80 5.81
CA GLY A 150 -11.13 -11.52 6.49
C GLY A 150 -9.86 -11.05 7.19
N ILE A 151 -9.13 -11.94 7.87
CA ILE A 151 -7.82 -11.64 8.47
C ILE A 151 -6.83 -11.20 7.39
N GLU A 152 -6.67 -11.97 6.31
CA GLU A 152 -5.73 -11.64 5.24
C GLU A 152 -6.07 -10.32 4.56
N ASN A 153 -7.35 -10.06 4.29
CA ASN A 153 -7.80 -8.79 3.73
C ASN A 153 -7.54 -7.61 4.68
N ALA A 154 -7.79 -7.78 5.99
CA ALA A 154 -7.54 -6.74 6.98
C ALA A 154 -6.03 -6.46 7.13
N LYS A 155 -5.19 -7.49 7.20
CA LYS A 155 -3.72 -7.36 7.20
C LYS A 155 -3.22 -6.64 5.97
N PHE A 156 -3.69 -7.05 4.78
CA PHE A 156 -3.34 -6.40 3.52
C PHE A 156 -3.74 -4.92 3.52
N ARG A 157 -4.97 -4.61 3.94
CA ARG A 157 -5.46 -3.23 4.04
C ARG A 157 -4.60 -2.39 4.98
N ILE A 158 -4.29 -2.89 6.17
CA ILE A 158 -3.41 -2.22 7.15
C ILE A 158 -2.02 -1.99 6.54
N ALA A 159 -1.45 -3.00 5.88
CA ALA A 159 -0.15 -2.86 5.23
C ALA A 159 -0.16 -1.77 4.14
N MET A 160 -1.20 -1.68 3.33
CA MET A 160 -1.33 -0.63 2.31
C MET A 160 -1.49 0.76 2.95
N LEU A 161 -2.26 0.85 4.03
CA LEU A 161 -2.42 2.09 4.79
C LEU A 161 -1.10 2.61 5.36
N PHE A 162 -0.07 1.77 5.55
CA PHE A 162 1.26 2.15 6.05
C PHE A 162 2.40 1.86 5.05
N GLY A 163 2.06 1.67 3.76
CA GLY A 163 3.00 1.37 2.68
C GLY A 163 3.64 2.61 2.03
N LEU A 164 4.54 2.36 1.08
CA LEU A 164 5.18 3.39 0.26
C LEU A 164 4.15 4.06 -0.67
N SER A 165 3.87 5.34 -0.43
CA SER A 165 2.86 6.09 -1.19
C SER A 165 3.48 7.21 -2.02
N ILE A 166 2.94 7.43 -3.22
CA ILE A 166 3.10 8.65 -4.01
C ILE A 166 1.86 9.52 -3.75
N GLY A 167 2.04 10.73 -3.22
CA GLY A 167 0.94 11.64 -2.89
C GLY A 167 0.51 11.57 -1.41
N GLU A 168 -0.40 12.47 -1.02
CA GLU A 168 -0.54 12.90 0.38
C GLU A 168 -1.83 12.43 1.07
N ALA A 169 -2.77 11.78 0.38
CA ALA A 169 -4.06 11.37 0.96
C ALA A 169 -3.90 10.57 2.27
N LEU A 170 -2.96 9.63 2.29
CA LEU A 170 -2.72 8.79 3.48
C LEU A 170 -2.04 9.54 4.64
N LYS A 171 -1.24 10.57 4.34
CA LYS A 171 -0.37 11.23 5.33
C LYS A 171 -1.17 11.85 6.46
N LYS A 172 -2.25 12.57 6.13
CA LYS A 172 -3.19 13.15 7.10
C LYS A 172 -3.68 12.09 8.08
N TYR A 173 -4.26 11.01 7.56
CA TYR A 173 -4.91 9.99 8.37
C TYR A 173 -3.94 9.12 9.17
N ARG A 174 -2.73 8.85 8.64
CA ARG A 174 -1.64 8.22 9.41
C ARG A 174 -1.26 9.07 10.62
N ASN A 175 -1.03 10.37 10.40
CA ASN A 175 -0.58 11.26 11.46
C ASN A 175 -1.67 11.47 12.53
N GLU A 176 -2.93 11.64 12.12
CA GLU A 176 -4.06 11.72 13.03
C GLU A 176 -4.18 10.43 13.87
N PHE A 177 -4.04 9.27 13.25
CA PHE A 177 -4.12 7.99 13.95
C PHE A 177 -2.93 7.74 14.89
N LEU A 178 -1.69 8.02 14.47
CA LEU A 178 -0.51 7.87 15.32
C LEU A 178 -0.54 8.85 16.50
N LYS A 179 -1.03 10.07 16.28
CA LYS A 179 -1.27 11.03 17.36
C LYS A 179 -2.35 10.52 18.31
N LYS A 180 -3.47 10.01 17.80
CA LYS A 180 -4.53 9.41 18.61
C LYS A 180 -3.97 8.30 19.51
N LEU A 181 -3.14 7.40 18.98
CA LEU A 181 -2.48 6.37 19.79
C LEU A 181 -1.55 6.98 20.85
N SER A 182 -0.76 7.99 20.47
CA SER A 182 0.18 8.66 21.39
C SER A 182 -0.52 9.41 22.53
N ASP A 183 -1.75 9.87 22.29
CA ASP A 183 -2.58 10.59 23.26
C ASP A 183 -3.43 9.65 24.14
N MET A 184 -3.36 8.32 23.95
CA MET A 184 -4.07 7.35 24.79
C MET A 184 -3.53 7.34 26.22
N GLU A 185 -4.42 7.28 27.21
CA GLU A 185 -4.02 7.16 28.62
C GLU A 185 -3.31 5.82 28.91
N ASP A 186 -3.72 4.76 28.21
CA ASP A 186 -3.11 3.44 28.29
C ASP A 186 -2.03 3.27 27.22
N SER A 187 -0.79 3.55 27.60
CA SER A 187 0.36 3.43 26.70
C SER A 187 0.69 1.99 26.31
N GLU A 188 0.35 1.01 27.16
CA GLU A 188 0.59 -0.41 26.83
C GLU A 188 -0.37 -0.87 25.74
N GLU A 189 -1.63 -0.46 25.83
CA GLU A 189 -2.62 -0.72 24.77
C GLU A 189 -2.26 0.00 23.46
N ALA A 190 -1.78 1.24 23.52
CA ALA A 190 -1.33 1.97 22.35
C ALA A 190 -0.17 1.27 21.61
N GLU A 191 0.85 0.81 22.35
CA GLU A 191 1.95 0.02 21.79
C GLU A 191 1.48 -1.34 21.28
N ARG A 192 0.53 -2.00 21.95
CA ARG A 192 -0.07 -3.25 21.46
C ARG A 192 -0.77 -3.07 20.11
N ILE A 193 -1.50 -1.97 19.92
CA ILE A 193 -2.14 -1.63 18.64
C ILE A 193 -1.08 -1.38 17.57
N TRP A 194 -0.03 -0.62 17.89
CA TRP A 194 1.08 -0.40 16.97
C TRP A 194 1.78 -1.71 16.58
N ASP A 195 2.06 -2.59 17.54
CA ASP A 195 2.68 -3.89 17.29
C ASP A 195 1.86 -4.75 16.32
N LYS A 196 0.52 -4.68 16.40
CA LYS A 196 -0.36 -5.33 15.41
C LYS A 196 -0.19 -4.77 14.01
N ILE A 197 -0.18 -3.43 13.87
CA ILE A 197 0.02 -2.75 12.58
C ILE A 197 1.38 -3.12 12.00
N LYS A 198 2.43 -3.02 12.80
CA LYS A 198 3.80 -3.42 12.45
C LYS A 198 3.80 -4.86 11.95
N GLY A 199 3.23 -5.81 12.71
CA GLY A 199 3.15 -7.21 12.30
C GLY A 199 2.50 -7.41 10.92
N CYS A 200 1.39 -6.71 10.65
CA CYS A 200 0.72 -6.75 9.34
C CYS A 200 1.63 -6.24 8.21
N VAL A 201 2.29 -5.10 8.42
CA VAL A 201 3.21 -4.50 7.46
C VAL A 201 4.38 -5.44 7.18
N GLU A 202 5.02 -5.96 8.22
CA GLU A 202 6.17 -6.86 8.13
C GLU A 202 5.81 -8.17 7.40
N GLU A 203 4.63 -8.73 7.67
CA GLU A 203 4.10 -9.92 7.01
C GLU A 203 3.82 -9.69 5.52
N ILE A 204 3.13 -8.60 5.17
CA ILE A 204 2.78 -8.33 3.75
C ILE A 204 4.01 -7.89 2.94
N GLU A 205 4.90 -7.08 3.52
CA GLU A 205 6.08 -6.56 2.82
C GLU A 205 7.22 -7.59 2.74
N ARG A 206 7.39 -8.45 3.73
CA ARG A 206 8.56 -9.34 3.84
C ARG A 206 8.23 -10.77 4.31
N LYS A 207 6.95 -11.14 4.48
CA LYS A 207 6.53 -12.44 5.05
C LYS A 207 7.16 -12.70 6.43
N GLY A 208 7.45 -11.63 7.19
CA GLY A 208 8.17 -11.69 8.45
C GLY A 208 9.69 -11.92 8.32
N GLU A 209 10.21 -12.15 7.11
CA GLU A 209 11.64 -12.35 6.85
C GLU A 209 12.32 -11.01 6.54
N ILE A 210 12.52 -10.20 7.59
CA ILE A 210 13.15 -8.88 7.47
C ILE A 210 14.67 -9.00 7.65
N PRO A 211 15.46 -8.64 6.62
CA PRO A 211 16.92 -8.57 6.71
C PRO A 211 17.37 -7.60 7.81
N ASP A 212 18.42 -7.95 8.54
CA ASP A 212 18.92 -7.14 9.67
C ASP A 212 19.19 -5.68 9.27
N LYS A 213 19.71 -5.47 8.06
CA LYS A 213 19.99 -4.14 7.56
C LYS A 213 18.74 -3.36 7.17
N ALA A 214 17.65 -4.00 6.75
CA ALA A 214 16.39 -3.30 6.48
C ALA A 214 15.55 -3.08 7.76
N ARG A 215 15.80 -3.84 8.84
CA ARG A 215 14.99 -3.86 10.06
C ARG A 215 14.80 -2.48 10.70
N HIS A 216 15.82 -1.63 10.69
CA HIS A 216 15.74 -0.28 11.27
C HIS A 216 14.81 0.68 10.51
N GLN A 217 14.34 0.32 9.31
CA GLN A 217 13.37 1.08 8.52
C GLN A 217 11.92 0.62 8.71
N PHE A 218 11.72 -0.45 9.49
CA PHE A 218 10.43 -0.84 10.03
C PHE A 218 10.33 -0.22 11.43
N PRO A 219 9.43 0.75 11.67
CA PRO A 219 9.37 1.40 12.97
C PRO A 219 9.01 0.39 14.06
N GLN A 220 9.85 0.26 15.07
CA GLN A 220 9.73 -0.82 16.06
C GLN A 220 8.79 -0.46 17.21
N THR A 221 8.67 0.83 17.52
CA THR A 221 7.79 1.39 18.56
C THR A 221 6.82 2.42 17.96
N LEU A 222 5.76 2.78 18.68
CA LEU A 222 4.86 3.86 18.27
C LEU A 222 5.59 5.21 18.10
N GLN A 223 6.60 5.46 18.94
CA GLN A 223 7.45 6.65 18.81
C GLN A 223 8.25 6.64 17.51
N ASP A 224 8.83 5.50 17.13
CA ASP A 224 9.54 5.37 15.86
C ASP A 224 8.58 5.58 14.69
N ALA A 225 7.36 5.05 14.79
CA ALA A 225 6.34 5.18 13.76
C ALA A 225 5.97 6.64 13.52
N SER A 226 5.73 7.39 14.61
CA SER A 226 5.43 8.83 14.54
C SER A 226 6.54 9.58 13.83
N ARG A 227 7.82 9.33 14.19
CA ARG A 227 8.96 9.95 13.49
C ARG A 227 9.04 9.56 12.02
N PHE A 228 8.84 8.28 11.71
CA PHE A 228 8.98 7.75 10.36
C PHE A 228 7.90 8.31 9.41
N TYR A 229 6.64 8.38 9.85
CA TYR A 229 5.52 8.82 9.00
C TYR A 229 5.26 10.33 9.06
N GLU A 230 5.78 11.06 10.04
CA GLU A 230 5.76 12.53 10.01
C GLU A 230 6.79 13.11 9.04
N LEU A 231 7.95 12.46 8.90
CA LEU A 231 9.06 12.91 8.04
C LEU A 231 8.86 12.62 6.56
N ASN A 232 8.05 11.61 6.23
CA ASN A 232 7.72 11.20 4.86
C ASN A 232 6.34 11.72 4.48
#